data_AF-A0A165Z4L2-F1
#
_entry.id   AF-A0A165Z4L2-F1
#
_cell.length_a   1.000
_cell.length_b   1.000
_cell.length_c   1.000
_cell.angle_alpha   90.00
_cell.angle_beta   90.00
_cell.angle_gamma   90.00
#
_symmetry.space_group_name_H-M   'P 1'
#
loop_
_entity.id
_entity.type
_entity.pdbx_description
1 polymer ?
#
loop_
_entity_poly.entity_id
_entity_poly.type
_entity_poly.pdbx_seq_one_letter_code
_entity_poly.pdbx_strand_id
1 'polypeptide(L)'
;MMPPRRPTSPYVIFSMEYLADQSNLKASMSAGDTSAEDRKALFSARGKAAGAAWRELPEFEKEKYSAEYAKRQEQYRADLAAWQESVDPETVAIINKHRRARKLSRIRVPTKGPKHPMSSYLLFLSDNLAEIRNALPAGTPPTEVTKEAARRWHQLPDAEKQPYVAKAVEGREAYHKAVSEYKAGTV
;
A
#
# COMPACT_ATOMS: atom_id res chain seq x y z
N MET A 1 -9.43 4.83 -15.00
CA MET A 1 -10.12 4.95 -13.68
C MET A 1 -9.08 5.12 -12.57
N MET A 2 -9.22 6.13 -11.70
CA MET A 2 -8.26 6.38 -10.61
C MET A 2 -8.52 5.45 -9.41
N PRO A 3 -7.49 5.10 -8.62
CA PRO A 3 -7.68 4.31 -7.41
C PRO A 3 -8.56 5.07 -6.39
N PRO A 4 -9.39 4.36 -5.61
CA PRO A 4 -10.17 4.98 -4.56
C PRO A 4 -9.26 5.63 -3.52
N ARG A 5 -9.74 6.73 -2.92
CA ARG A 5 -9.01 7.45 -1.88
C ARG A 5 -9.23 6.78 -0.53
N ARG A 6 -8.22 6.83 0.33
CA ARG A 6 -8.33 6.34 1.70
C ARG A 6 -9.46 7.08 2.44
N PRO A 7 -10.19 6.39 3.33
CA PRO A 7 -11.25 7.02 4.09
C PRO A 7 -10.69 8.05 5.06
N THR A 8 -11.45 9.12 5.25
CA THR A 8 -11.19 10.20 6.20
C THR A 8 -11.17 9.67 7.63
N SER A 9 -10.19 10.05 8.46
CA SER A 9 -10.10 9.56 9.85
C SER A 9 -11.25 10.07 10.74
N PRO A 10 -11.56 9.43 11.88
CA PRO A 10 -12.65 9.84 12.78
C PRO A 10 -12.59 11.33 13.16
N TYR A 11 -11.41 11.83 13.55
CA TYR A 11 -11.21 13.24 13.86
C TYR A 11 -11.52 14.15 12.67
N VAL A 12 -11.12 13.77 11.46
CA VAL A 12 -11.35 14.62 10.29
C VAL A 12 -12.84 14.62 9.92
N ILE A 13 -13.55 13.49 10.07
CA ILE A 13 -15.01 13.42 9.93
C ILE A 13 -15.69 14.38 10.93
N PHE A 14 -15.33 14.29 12.21
CA PHE A 14 -15.79 15.21 13.24
C PHE A 14 -15.48 16.67 12.89
N SER A 15 -14.25 16.98 12.50
CA SER A 15 -13.84 18.35 12.19
C SER A 15 -14.62 18.92 11.02
N MET A 16 -15.00 18.11 10.02
CA MET A 16 -15.83 18.56 8.91
C MET A 16 -17.26 18.89 9.37
N GLU A 17 -17.86 18.04 10.21
CA GLU A 17 -19.20 18.26 10.79
C GLU A 17 -19.21 19.49 11.72
N TYR A 18 -18.25 19.56 12.65
CA TYR A 18 -18.08 20.67 13.58
C TYR A 18 -17.89 22.02 12.86
N LEU A 19 -17.05 22.05 11.82
CA LEU A 19 -16.81 23.28 11.07
C LEU A 19 -17.99 23.67 10.19
N ALA A 20 -18.78 22.71 9.68
CA ALA A 20 -20.00 22.98 8.92
C ALA A 20 -21.07 23.65 9.80
N ASP A 21 -21.24 23.15 11.03
CA ASP A 21 -22.13 23.73 12.02
C ASP A 21 -21.73 25.18 12.39
N GLN A 22 -20.42 25.41 12.62
CA GLN A 22 -19.92 26.77 12.89
C GLN A 22 -20.02 27.73 11.69
N SER A 23 -19.98 27.23 10.44
CA SER A 23 -20.23 28.09 9.28
C SER A 23 -21.69 28.49 9.13
N ASN A 24 -22.64 27.64 9.54
CA ASN A 24 -24.05 28.03 9.60
C ASN A 24 -24.26 29.13 10.65
N LEU A 25 -23.53 29.08 11.76
CA LEU A 25 -23.49 30.18 12.75
C LEU A 25 -22.88 31.48 12.17
N LYS A 26 -21.72 31.40 11.49
CA LYS A 26 -21.02 32.58 10.93
C LYS A 26 -21.61 33.14 9.63
N ALA A 27 -22.43 32.38 8.90
CA ALA A 27 -23.18 32.89 7.74
C ALA A 27 -24.14 34.03 8.13
N SER A 28 -24.44 34.18 9.43
CA SER A 28 -25.17 35.33 9.99
C SER A 28 -24.32 36.62 10.16
N MET A 29 -22.99 36.57 9.95
CA MET A 29 -22.10 37.73 10.08
C MET A 29 -21.32 37.97 8.78
N SER A 30 -21.84 38.89 7.96
CA SER A 30 -21.22 39.66 6.86
C SER A 30 -20.15 38.98 5.98
N ALA A 31 -20.54 38.63 4.75
CA ALA A 31 -19.70 38.04 3.70
C ALA A 31 -18.98 39.10 2.82
N GLY A 32 -18.31 40.09 3.43
CA GLY A 32 -17.55 41.11 2.70
C GLY A 32 -16.03 40.98 2.89
N ASP A 33 -15.32 40.68 1.80
CA ASP A 33 -13.85 40.76 1.60
C ASP A 33 -12.93 40.30 2.74
N THR A 34 -12.70 38.98 2.81
CA THR A 34 -11.59 38.43 3.62
C THR A 34 -10.31 38.30 2.79
N SER A 35 -9.23 38.94 3.24
CA SER A 35 -7.90 38.84 2.63
C SER A 35 -7.42 37.38 2.57
N ALA A 36 -6.43 37.09 1.71
CA ALA A 36 -5.75 35.78 1.72
C ALA A 36 -5.16 35.45 3.11
N GLU A 37 -4.70 36.46 3.83
CA GLU A 37 -4.18 36.33 5.19
C GLU A 37 -5.29 36.02 6.20
N ASP A 38 -6.44 36.69 6.09
CA ASP A 38 -7.61 36.42 6.92
C ASP A 38 -8.15 35.01 6.70
N ARG A 39 -8.19 34.54 5.45
CA ARG A 39 -8.60 33.17 5.13
C ARG A 39 -7.65 32.13 5.74
N LYS A 40 -6.34 32.40 5.71
CA LYS A 40 -5.32 31.53 6.35
C LYS A 40 -5.44 31.55 7.87
N ALA A 41 -5.64 32.73 8.47
CA ALA A 41 -5.85 32.88 9.91
C ALA A 41 -7.13 32.17 10.36
N LEU A 42 -8.22 32.33 9.60
CA LEU A 42 -9.49 31.66 9.85
C LEU A 42 -9.37 30.13 9.76
N PHE A 43 -8.69 29.60 8.74
CA PHE A 43 -8.42 28.16 8.63
C PHE A 43 -7.63 27.63 9.84
N SER A 44 -6.58 28.35 10.25
CA SER A 44 -5.77 28.00 11.43
C SER A 44 -6.59 28.02 12.72
N ALA A 45 -7.40 29.07 12.93
CA ALA A 45 -8.27 29.19 14.10
C ALA A 45 -9.32 28.07 14.14
N ARG A 46 -9.95 27.76 13.00
CA ARG A 46 -10.92 26.65 12.86
C ARG A 46 -10.29 25.30 13.20
N GLY A 47 -9.08 25.03 12.71
CA GLY A 47 -8.35 23.81 13.03
C GLY A 47 -8.04 23.69 14.53
N LYS A 48 -7.63 24.78 15.18
CA LYS A 48 -7.39 24.81 16.63
C LYS A 48 -8.67 24.57 17.43
N ALA A 49 -9.78 25.20 17.05
CA ALA A 49 -11.07 25.04 17.70
C ALA A 49 -11.59 23.60 17.58
N ALA A 50 -11.58 23.01 16.38
CA ALA A 50 -11.97 21.61 16.16
C ALA A 50 -11.07 20.64 16.96
N GLY A 51 -9.76 20.91 17.03
CA GLY A 51 -8.84 20.08 17.82
C GLY A 51 -9.04 20.18 19.33
N ALA A 52 -9.52 21.32 19.85
CA ALA A 52 -9.93 21.46 21.24
C ALA A 52 -11.24 20.69 21.52
N ALA A 53 -12.26 20.93 20.69
CA ALA A 53 -13.55 20.27 20.80
C ALA A 53 -13.44 18.74 20.74
N TRP A 54 -12.60 18.19 19.85
CA TRP A 54 -12.37 16.74 19.77
C TRP A 54 -11.73 16.16 21.04
N ARG A 55 -10.87 16.91 21.73
CA ARG A 55 -10.23 16.43 22.97
C ARG A 55 -11.21 16.37 24.13
N GLU A 56 -12.09 17.36 24.21
CA GLU A 56 -13.14 17.45 25.23
C GLU A 56 -14.34 16.53 24.95
N LEU A 57 -14.48 16.08 23.68
CA LEU A 57 -15.56 15.22 23.26
C LEU A 57 -15.61 13.92 24.08
N PRO A 58 -16.76 13.56 24.67
CA PRO A 58 -16.94 12.30 25.39
C PRO A 58 -16.64 11.08 24.51
N GLU A 59 -16.20 9.98 25.12
CA GLU A 59 -15.81 8.77 24.37
C GLU A 59 -16.98 8.17 23.57
N PHE A 60 -18.21 8.24 24.09
CA PHE A 60 -19.40 7.74 23.39
C PHE A 60 -19.69 8.52 22.09
N GLU A 61 -19.36 9.82 22.03
CA GLU A 61 -19.49 10.61 20.80
C GLU A 61 -18.34 10.33 19.85
N LYS A 62 -17.12 10.10 20.37
CA LYS A 62 -15.99 9.61 19.55
C LYS A 62 -16.27 8.24 18.94
N GLU A 63 -17.06 7.40 19.61
CA GLU A 63 -17.49 6.10 19.12
C GLU A 63 -18.37 6.22 17.87
N LYS A 64 -19.27 7.22 17.78
CA LYS A 64 -20.04 7.53 16.56
C LYS A 64 -19.10 7.71 15.35
N TYR A 65 -18.06 8.52 15.51
CA TYR A 65 -17.09 8.80 14.44
C TYR A 65 -16.21 7.60 14.11
N SER A 66 -15.86 6.79 15.12
CA SER A 66 -15.12 5.55 14.92
C SER A 66 -15.94 4.50 14.16
N ALA A 67 -17.23 4.37 14.48
CA ALA A 67 -18.16 3.49 13.78
C ALA A 67 -18.38 3.94 12.32
N GLU A 68 -18.54 5.25 12.08
CA GLU A 68 -18.62 5.78 10.72
C GLU A 68 -17.34 5.53 9.93
N TYR A 69 -16.18 5.73 10.55
CA TYR A 69 -14.89 5.43 9.93
C TYR A 69 -14.76 3.93 9.58
N ALA A 70 -15.22 3.03 10.44
CA ALA A 70 -15.23 1.59 10.16
C ALA A 70 -16.07 1.26 8.93
N LYS A 71 -17.28 1.84 8.80
CA LYS A 71 -18.11 1.69 7.59
C LYS A 71 -17.41 2.22 6.34
N ARG A 72 -16.78 3.40 6.42
CA ARG A 72 -16.01 3.97 5.31
C ARG A 72 -14.77 3.13 4.96
N GLN A 73 -14.14 2.47 5.95
CA GLN A 73 -13.06 1.52 5.70
C GLN A 73 -13.54 0.29 4.94
N GLU A 74 -14.70 -0.26 5.30
CA GLU A 74 -15.28 -1.41 4.61
C GLU A 74 -15.61 -1.09 3.16
N GLN A 75 -16.29 0.05 2.92
CA GLN A 75 -16.55 0.56 1.56
C GLN A 75 -15.26 0.76 0.78
N TYR A 76 -14.24 1.41 1.39
CA TYR A 76 -12.95 1.59 0.75
C TYR A 76 -12.28 0.27 0.36
N ARG A 77 -12.38 -0.77 1.20
CA ARG A 77 -11.85 -2.10 0.89
C ARG A 77 -12.59 -2.73 -0.29
N ALA A 78 -13.92 -2.64 -0.31
CA ALA A 78 -14.73 -3.13 -1.42
C ALA A 78 -14.41 -2.39 -2.73
N ASP A 79 -14.37 -1.06 -2.70
CA ASP A 79 -14.04 -0.21 -3.86
C ASP A 79 -12.61 -0.48 -4.36
N LEU A 80 -11.66 -0.68 -3.44
CA LEU A 80 -10.28 -0.99 -3.80
C LEU A 80 -10.17 -2.35 -4.46
N ALA A 81 -10.89 -3.36 -3.96
CA ALA A 81 -10.95 -4.68 -4.57
C ALA A 81 -11.58 -4.62 -5.97
N ALA A 82 -12.74 -3.96 -6.11
CA ALA A 82 -13.40 -3.76 -7.40
C ALA A 82 -12.52 -2.98 -8.39
N TRP A 83 -11.80 -1.95 -7.93
CA TRP A 83 -10.83 -1.24 -8.75
C TRP A 83 -9.65 -2.14 -9.16
N GLN A 84 -9.10 -2.93 -8.25
CA GLN A 84 -8.00 -3.85 -8.55
C GLN A 84 -8.40 -4.93 -9.56
N GLU A 85 -9.67 -5.36 -9.53
CA GLU A 85 -10.19 -6.33 -10.47
C GLU A 85 -10.46 -5.72 -11.85
N SER A 86 -11.03 -4.52 -11.92
CA SER A 86 -11.43 -3.89 -13.18
C SER A 86 -10.32 -3.09 -13.88
N VAL A 87 -9.27 -2.68 -13.16
CA VAL A 87 -8.27 -1.76 -13.72
C VAL A 87 -7.34 -2.44 -14.72
N ASP A 88 -7.21 -1.81 -15.88
CA ASP A 88 -6.27 -2.23 -16.91
C ASP A 88 -4.79 -1.96 -16.52
N PRO A 89 -3.86 -2.90 -16.79
CA PRO A 89 -2.43 -2.72 -16.49
C PRO A 89 -1.78 -1.47 -17.09
N GLU A 90 -2.20 -1.02 -18.29
CA GLU A 90 -1.69 0.20 -18.93
C GLU A 90 -2.11 1.44 -18.15
N THR A 91 -3.36 1.48 -17.68
CA THR A 91 -3.85 2.56 -16.81
C THR A 91 -3.02 2.64 -15.53
N VAL A 92 -2.71 1.50 -14.91
CA VAL A 92 -1.84 1.43 -13.71
C VAL A 92 -0.43 1.93 -14.02
N ALA A 93 0.13 1.61 -15.19
CA ALA A 93 1.44 2.07 -15.62
C ALA A 93 1.49 3.61 -15.78
N ILE A 94 0.47 4.20 -16.43
CA ILE A 94 0.32 5.65 -16.58
C ILE A 94 0.21 6.34 -15.21
N ILE A 95 -0.66 5.83 -14.32
CA ILE A 95 -0.80 6.37 -12.97
C ILE A 95 0.54 6.32 -12.23
N ASN A 96 1.26 5.21 -12.31
CA ASN A 96 2.55 5.03 -11.66
C ASN A 96 3.65 5.94 -12.23
N LYS A 97 3.61 6.26 -13.53
CA LYS A 97 4.50 7.26 -14.16
C LYS A 97 4.30 8.65 -13.52
N HIS A 98 3.05 9.09 -13.40
CA HIS A 98 2.73 10.37 -12.75
C HIS A 98 3.09 10.37 -11.25
N ARG A 99 2.87 9.27 -10.54
CA ARG A 99 3.25 9.13 -9.12
C ARG A 99 4.76 9.21 -8.92
N ARG A 100 5.55 8.57 -9.79
CA ARG A 100 7.01 8.64 -9.77
C ARG A 100 7.51 10.08 -9.94
N ALA A 101 6.93 10.85 -10.87
CA ALA A 101 7.27 12.26 -11.07
C ALA A 101 7.00 13.11 -9.80
N ARG A 102 5.97 12.75 -9.03
CA ARG A 102 5.64 13.37 -7.74
C ARG A 102 6.34 12.74 -6.53
N LYS A 103 7.33 11.85 -6.74
CA LYS A 103 8.03 11.10 -5.67
C LYS A 103 7.08 10.32 -4.75
N LEU A 104 5.93 9.88 -5.27
CA LEU A 104 4.97 9.05 -4.57
C LEU A 104 5.25 7.56 -4.82
N SER A 105 4.92 6.73 -3.82
CA SER A 105 5.06 5.28 -3.90
C SER A 105 4.26 4.67 -5.05
N ARG A 106 4.75 3.58 -5.65
CA ARG A 106 4.04 2.87 -6.72
C ARG A 106 2.77 2.18 -6.19
N ILE A 107 1.68 2.24 -6.94
CA ILE A 107 0.50 1.42 -6.72
C ILE A 107 0.76 0.03 -7.31
N ARG A 108 0.56 -1.00 -6.49
CA ARG A 108 0.64 -2.40 -6.89
C ARG A 108 -0.78 -2.95 -7.00
N VAL A 109 -1.09 -3.51 -8.17
CA VAL A 109 -2.32 -4.27 -8.41
C VAL A 109 -1.91 -5.74 -8.49
N PRO A 110 -2.64 -6.67 -7.85
CA PRO A 110 -2.38 -8.10 -8.00
C PRO A 110 -2.40 -8.48 -9.48
N THR A 111 -1.38 -9.24 -9.92
CA THR A 111 -1.38 -9.82 -11.26
C THR A 111 -2.37 -10.96 -11.30
N LYS A 112 -3.28 -10.97 -12.29
CA LYS A 112 -4.29 -12.01 -12.47
C LYS A 112 -3.73 -13.34 -13.04
N GLY A 113 -2.55 -13.30 -13.65
CA GLY A 113 -1.91 -14.48 -14.24
C GLY A 113 -1.02 -15.27 -13.25
N PRO A 114 -0.49 -16.41 -13.70
CA PRO A 114 0.46 -17.20 -12.92
C PRO A 114 1.63 -16.35 -12.41
N LYS A 115 2.15 -16.67 -11.22
CA LYS A 115 3.35 -16.01 -10.70
C LYS A 115 4.59 -16.61 -11.35
N HIS A 116 5.57 -15.76 -11.65
CA HIS A 116 6.88 -16.22 -12.12
C HIS A 116 7.52 -17.16 -11.08
N PRO A 117 8.13 -18.27 -11.52
CA PRO A 117 8.80 -19.20 -10.64
C PRO A 117 10.11 -18.60 -10.11
N MET A 118 10.56 -19.09 -8.97
CA MET A 118 11.87 -18.71 -8.42
C MET A 118 13.00 -19.26 -9.29
N SER A 119 14.10 -18.51 -9.39
CA SER A 119 15.32 -19.01 -10.01
C SER A 119 16.03 -20.01 -9.11
N SER A 120 16.98 -20.78 -9.66
CA SER A 120 17.77 -21.76 -8.92
C SER A 120 18.48 -21.13 -7.71
N TYR A 121 19.07 -19.95 -7.88
CA TYR A 121 19.68 -19.20 -6.78
C TYR A 121 18.66 -18.79 -5.71
N LEU A 122 17.45 -18.34 -6.09
CA LEU A 122 16.43 -17.94 -5.13
C LEU A 122 15.87 -19.13 -4.34
N LEU A 123 15.79 -20.31 -4.96
CA LEU A 123 15.45 -21.56 -4.29
C LEU A 123 16.54 -21.97 -3.29
N PHE A 124 17.82 -21.88 -3.68
CA PHE A 124 18.93 -22.09 -2.73
C PHE A 124 18.87 -21.08 -1.58
N LEU A 125 18.67 -19.81 -1.89
CA LEU A 125 18.57 -18.76 -0.89
C LEU A 125 17.42 -19.05 0.06
N SER A 126 16.22 -19.42 -0.40
CA SER A 126 15.09 -19.72 0.49
C SER A 126 15.40 -20.86 1.45
N ASP A 127 16.06 -21.90 0.96
CA ASP A 127 16.34 -23.11 1.75
C ASP A 127 17.47 -22.87 2.76
N ASN A 128 18.43 -21.99 2.44
CA ASN A 128 19.64 -21.78 3.25
C ASN A 128 19.65 -20.45 4.02
N LEU A 129 18.68 -19.54 3.81
CA LEU A 129 18.68 -18.19 4.39
C LEU A 129 18.77 -18.22 5.91
N ALA A 130 18.02 -19.12 6.55
CA ALA A 130 17.99 -19.24 8.02
C ALA A 130 19.36 -19.70 8.55
N GLU A 131 19.96 -20.71 7.93
CA GLU A 131 21.29 -21.20 8.29
C GLU A 131 22.36 -20.12 8.12
N ILE A 132 22.38 -19.45 6.96
CA ILE A 132 23.34 -18.38 6.66
C ILE A 132 23.19 -17.22 7.65
N ARG A 133 21.95 -16.85 7.98
CA ARG A 133 21.67 -15.81 8.97
C ARG A 133 22.15 -16.20 10.37
N ASN A 134 21.99 -17.47 10.76
CA ASN A 134 22.41 -17.97 12.07
C ASN A 134 23.95 -18.14 12.16
N ALA A 135 24.62 -18.36 11.03
CA ALA A 135 26.08 -18.42 10.97
C ALA A 135 26.75 -17.04 11.04
N LEU A 136 25.99 -15.96 10.90
CA LEU A 136 26.47 -14.58 10.97
C LEU A 136 26.15 -13.94 12.34
N PRO A 137 26.92 -12.93 12.77
CA PRO A 137 26.65 -12.24 14.04
C PRO A 137 25.21 -11.73 14.15
N ALA A 138 24.66 -11.78 15.36
CA ALA A 138 23.34 -11.24 15.63
C ALA A 138 23.26 -9.75 15.25
N GLY A 139 22.19 -9.36 14.55
CA GLY A 139 22.02 -8.00 14.04
C GLY A 139 22.68 -7.73 12.68
N THR A 140 23.29 -8.74 12.04
CA THR A 140 23.80 -8.59 10.67
C THR A 140 22.68 -8.13 9.74
N PRO A 141 22.88 -7.04 8.97
CA PRO A 141 21.84 -6.51 8.10
C PRO A 141 21.52 -7.50 6.97
N PRO A 142 20.25 -7.59 6.52
CA PRO A 142 19.83 -8.54 5.49
C PRO A 142 20.66 -8.48 4.20
N THR A 143 21.21 -7.30 3.86
CA THR A 143 22.09 -7.11 2.70
C THR A 143 23.36 -7.95 2.78
N GLU A 144 23.99 -8.04 3.95
CA GLU A 144 25.19 -8.85 4.15
C GLU A 144 24.86 -10.34 4.18
N VAL A 145 23.72 -10.72 4.74
CA VAL A 145 23.22 -12.11 4.68
C VAL A 145 23.05 -12.56 3.22
N THR A 146 22.46 -11.71 2.38
CA THR A 146 22.28 -12.04 0.95
C THR A 146 23.59 -12.06 0.16
N LYS A 147 24.59 -11.23 0.53
CA LYS A 147 25.93 -11.27 -0.08
C LYS A 147 26.65 -12.57 0.25
N GLU A 148 26.57 -13.00 1.51
CA GLU A 148 27.15 -14.26 1.95
C GLU A 148 26.46 -15.45 1.24
N ALA A 149 25.14 -15.42 1.10
CA ALA A 149 24.41 -16.44 0.34
C ALA A 149 24.86 -16.50 -1.13
N ALA A 150 25.06 -15.36 -1.78
CA ALA A 150 25.59 -15.32 -3.14
C ALA A 150 27.00 -15.92 -3.22
N ARG A 151 27.88 -15.60 -2.26
CA ARG A 151 29.23 -16.18 -2.17
C ARG A 151 29.17 -17.70 -2.06
N ARG A 152 28.37 -18.23 -1.13
CA ARG A 152 28.19 -19.68 -0.94
C ARG A 152 27.66 -20.33 -2.21
N TRP A 153 26.62 -19.76 -2.83
CA TRP A 153 26.08 -20.26 -4.09
C TRP A 153 27.14 -20.36 -5.20
N HIS A 154 28.00 -19.34 -5.36
CA HIS A 154 29.05 -19.40 -6.38
C HIS A 154 30.11 -20.46 -6.10
N GLN A 155 30.40 -20.73 -4.83
CA GLN A 155 31.37 -21.75 -4.38
C GLN A 155 30.83 -23.18 -4.41
N LEU A 156 29.51 -23.37 -4.47
CA LEU A 156 28.91 -24.71 -4.54
C LEU A 156 29.37 -25.46 -5.81
N PRO A 157 29.69 -26.76 -5.71
CA PRO A 157 29.89 -27.62 -6.88
C PRO A 157 28.63 -27.68 -7.76
N ASP A 158 28.82 -27.90 -9.05
CA ASP A 158 27.69 -28.00 -9.98
C ASP A 158 26.72 -29.12 -9.60
N ALA A 159 27.22 -30.22 -9.05
CA ALA A 159 26.40 -31.33 -8.54
C ALA A 159 25.43 -30.89 -7.43
N GLU A 160 25.85 -29.98 -6.54
CA GLU A 160 25.00 -29.45 -5.46
C GLU A 160 24.05 -28.34 -5.95
N LYS A 161 24.40 -27.67 -7.05
CA LYS A 161 23.52 -26.74 -7.74
C LYS A 161 22.44 -27.46 -8.56
N GLN A 162 22.71 -28.66 -9.06
CA GLN A 162 21.80 -29.40 -9.95
C GLN A 162 20.37 -29.54 -9.41
N PRO A 163 20.12 -29.89 -8.14
CA PRO A 163 18.75 -29.99 -7.62
C PRO A 163 17.97 -28.67 -7.73
N TYR A 164 18.63 -27.54 -7.47
CA TYR A 164 18.01 -26.22 -7.57
C TYR A 164 17.81 -25.80 -9.03
N VAL A 165 18.73 -26.17 -9.92
CA VAL A 165 18.61 -25.95 -11.37
C VAL A 165 17.43 -26.76 -11.92
N ALA A 166 17.32 -28.04 -11.58
CA ALA A 166 16.22 -28.91 -11.99
C ALA A 166 14.86 -28.37 -11.52
N LYS A 167 14.72 -28.02 -10.23
CA LYS A 167 13.51 -27.40 -9.68
C LYS A 167 13.15 -26.07 -10.39
N ALA A 168 14.16 -25.26 -10.73
CA ALA A 168 13.93 -23.99 -11.44
C ALA A 168 13.49 -24.20 -12.89
N VAL A 169 13.98 -25.26 -13.56
CA VAL A 169 13.55 -25.65 -14.90
C VAL A 169 12.11 -26.16 -14.87
N GLU A 170 11.80 -27.09 -13.97
CA GLU A 170 10.44 -27.61 -13.78
C GLU A 170 9.45 -26.47 -13.47
N GLY A 171 9.80 -25.57 -12.55
CA GLY A 171 8.98 -24.40 -12.24
C GLY A 171 8.76 -23.48 -13.44
N ARG A 172 9.74 -23.35 -14.33
CA ARG A 172 9.63 -22.57 -15.57
C ARG A 172 8.71 -23.23 -16.57
N GLU A 173 8.80 -24.53 -16.75
CA GLU A 173 7.93 -25.30 -17.63
C GLU A 173 6.47 -25.25 -17.14
N ALA A 174 6.24 -25.46 -15.85
CA ALA A 174 4.93 -25.33 -15.22
C ALA A 174 4.36 -23.91 -15.39
N TYR A 175 5.19 -22.88 -15.21
CA TYR A 175 4.78 -21.49 -15.43
C TYR A 175 4.40 -21.22 -16.88
N HIS A 176 5.20 -21.69 -17.86
CA HIS A 176 4.89 -21.50 -19.28
C HIS A 176 3.58 -22.18 -19.67
N LYS A 177 3.32 -23.40 -19.15
CA LYS A 177 2.06 -24.10 -19.34
C LYS A 177 0.89 -23.30 -18.76
N ALA A 178 0.99 -22.88 -17.50
CA ALA A 178 -0.05 -22.10 -16.83
C ALA A 178 -0.32 -20.75 -17.53
N VAL A 179 0.72 -20.09 -18.07
CA VAL A 179 0.55 -18.85 -18.84
C VAL A 179 -0.14 -19.11 -20.18
N SER A 180 0.16 -20.22 -20.84
CA SER A 180 -0.53 -20.62 -22.08
C SER A 180 -2.03 -20.86 -21.83
N GLU A 181 -2.36 -21.58 -20.76
CA GLU A 181 -3.74 -21.85 -20.34
C GLU A 181 -4.49 -20.56 -19.96
N TYR A 182 -3.84 -19.68 -19.18
CA TYR A 182 -4.39 -18.38 -18.80
C TYR A 182 -4.66 -17.48 -20.02
N LYS A 183 -3.76 -17.48 -21.02
CA LYS A 183 -3.96 -16.72 -22.27
C LYS A 183 -5.05 -17.30 -23.17
N ALA A 184 -5.27 -18.62 -23.12
CA ALA A 184 -6.31 -19.29 -23.87
C ALA A 184 -7.72 -19.11 -23.28
N GLY A 185 -7.84 -18.48 -22.10
CA GLY A 185 -9.13 -18.20 -21.45
C GLY A 185 -9.76 -19.41 -20.77
N THR A 186 -8.98 -20.47 -20.51
CA THR A 186 -9.49 -21.75 -19.96
C THR A 186 -9.50 -21.80 -18.42
N VAL A 187 -9.16 -20.70 -17.74
CA VAL A 187 -9.22 -20.56 -16.27
C VAL A 187 -9.61 -19.15 -15.89
#